data_AF-A0AA97DB02-F1
#
_entry.id   AF-A0AA97DB02-F1
#
_cell.length_a   1.000
_cell.length_b   1.000
_cell.length_c   1.000
_cell.angle_alpha   90.00
_cell.angle_beta   90.00
_cell.angle_gamma   90.00
#
_symmetry.space_group_name_H-M   'P 1'
#
loop_
_entity.id
_entity.type
_entity.pdbx_description
1 polymer ?
#
loop_
_entity_poly.entity_id
_entity_poly.type
_entity_poly.pdbx_seq_one_letter_code
_entity_poly.pdbx_strand_id
1 'polypeptide(L)'
;MKLKKFTAGVLACALFVGGAAGCIAGNDESWCAKTSSTTLPAGVYIYELYNAYSEAQTKTTESDMKKAKIDNKDAMTWIADRAKQLTNEVFLLDDKMSASKLSLTSKEKTEAKQTADNAWTQQYSSVLADKNVAESSFQIAYAENTYKLRKVFQSIYDTNGSKAVPESELKSYFEKNYSDIDYTYVPLEKQSTSSSSSSSGTSSESTAMTDKEKAAVKKELDTYLTQVQSGKLTVKEASAAYAKIHSTTDNYQNVTENLSSSTATSSLPSDMIEAVQAMKNGETRLLEVSSYYYVLVTKNDITKKTSSYLKDSDNRFKLLYAQKGDAFMKELETEAKSYKGVTWNEELLKKYTAELFYTAPSSSAVASAAVDTTSSAATSSAASSAAASSAASSVAASSTASSAAASSTASSAAAKK
;
A
#
# COMPACT_ATOMS: atom_id res chain seq x y z
N MET A 1 -20.86 -62.48 0.08
CA MET A 1 -20.22 -61.79 1.23
C MET A 1 -20.59 -60.31 1.14
N LYS A 2 -21.65 -59.90 1.83
CA LYS A 2 -21.63 -59.12 3.10
C LYS A 2 -20.95 -57.74 3.01
N LEU A 3 -21.83 -56.73 3.07
CA LEU A 3 -21.68 -55.33 3.46
C LEU A 3 -20.37 -54.91 4.17
N LYS A 4 -19.96 -53.65 3.92
CA LYS A 4 -19.97 -52.59 4.95
C LYS A 4 -20.06 -51.19 4.31
N LYS A 5 -21.09 -50.45 4.73
CA LYS A 5 -21.26 -49.00 4.57
C LYS A 5 -20.29 -48.29 5.52
N PHE A 6 -19.75 -47.12 5.16
CA PHE A 6 -19.51 -46.06 6.12
C PHE A 6 -19.84 -44.69 5.50
N THR A 7 -20.67 -43.97 6.24
CA THR A 7 -21.21 -42.64 5.97
C THR A 7 -20.37 -41.60 6.73
N ALA A 8 -20.25 -40.40 6.14
CA ALA A 8 -20.04 -39.09 6.77
C ALA A 8 -18.69 -38.72 7.44
N GLY A 9 -18.30 -37.48 7.18
CA GLY A 9 -17.25 -36.74 7.88
C GLY A 9 -17.12 -35.30 7.35
N VAL A 10 -18.18 -34.48 7.50
CA VAL A 10 -18.08 -33.01 7.35
C VAL A 10 -17.23 -32.51 8.52
N LEU A 11 -16.01 -32.05 8.22
CA LEU A 11 -15.17 -31.38 9.21
C LEU A 11 -15.61 -29.92 9.31
N ALA A 12 -16.68 -29.68 10.07
CA ALA A 12 -17.01 -28.36 10.58
C ALA A 12 -16.08 -28.06 11.77
N CYS A 13 -15.05 -27.24 11.55
CA CYS A 13 -14.29 -26.63 12.63
C CYS A 13 -15.12 -25.50 13.27
N ALA A 14 -16.15 -25.89 14.04
CA ALA A 14 -16.79 -25.00 14.98
C ALA A 14 -15.90 -24.92 16.24
N LEU A 15 -15.15 -23.82 16.39
CA LEU A 15 -14.50 -23.47 17.65
C LEU A 15 -15.57 -23.00 18.63
N PHE A 16 -16.28 -23.95 19.25
CA PHE A 16 -17.01 -23.72 20.49
C PHE A 16 -16.01 -23.83 21.65
N VAL A 17 -15.63 -22.70 22.23
CA VAL A 17 -15.07 -22.67 23.59
C VAL A 17 -16.26 -22.73 24.55
N GLY A 18 -16.60 -23.95 24.99
CA GLY A 18 -17.59 -24.16 26.04
C GLY A 18 -16.96 -24.02 27.42
N GLY A 19 -17.31 -22.96 28.13
CA GLY A 19 -17.33 -22.93 29.59
C GLY A 19 -18.76 -23.08 30.06
N ALA A 20 -19.07 -24.16 30.77
CA ALA A 20 -20.38 -24.38 31.39
C ALA A 20 -20.37 -23.82 32.82
N ALA A 21 -21.13 -22.75 33.07
CA ALA A 21 -21.88 -22.49 34.31
C ALA A 21 -22.62 -21.15 34.21
N GLY A 22 -23.96 -21.19 34.31
CA GLY A 22 -24.80 -20.02 34.60
C GLY A 22 -25.63 -19.53 33.43
N CYS A 23 -26.93 -19.85 33.45
CA CYS A 23 -27.96 -19.12 32.71
C CYS A 23 -28.01 -17.67 33.23
N ILE A 24 -27.22 -16.78 32.64
CA ILE A 24 -27.60 -15.39 32.48
C ILE A 24 -28.06 -15.30 31.03
N ALA A 25 -29.23 -14.74 30.76
CA ALA A 25 -29.60 -14.29 29.44
C ALA A 25 -28.66 -13.14 29.05
N GLY A 26 -27.40 -13.49 28.78
CA GLY A 26 -26.34 -12.63 28.30
C GLY A 26 -26.32 -12.80 26.79
N ASN A 27 -26.61 -11.71 26.11
CA ASN A 27 -26.66 -11.65 24.66
C ASN A 27 -25.30 -12.05 24.06
N ASP A 28 -25.30 -12.94 23.07
CA ASP A 28 -24.07 -13.43 22.44
C ASP A 28 -23.43 -12.33 21.58
N GLU A 29 -22.40 -11.69 22.12
CA GLU A 29 -21.64 -10.61 21.47
C GLU A 29 -20.43 -11.12 20.66
N SER A 30 -20.31 -12.43 20.41
CA SER A 30 -19.14 -12.98 19.70
C SER A 30 -19.17 -12.75 18.18
N TRP A 31 -20.32 -12.44 17.59
CA TRP A 31 -20.54 -12.30 16.15
C TRP A 31 -21.28 -11.01 15.79
N CYS A 32 -21.00 -10.45 14.60
CA CYS A 32 -21.66 -9.23 14.10
C CYS A 32 -22.74 -9.50 13.05
N ALA A 33 -22.45 -10.42 12.14
CA ALA A 33 -23.27 -10.70 10.98
C ALA A 33 -23.08 -12.15 10.53
N LYS A 34 -24.12 -12.75 9.96
CA LYS A 34 -24.05 -14.11 9.42
C LYS A 34 -24.92 -14.31 8.20
N THR A 35 -24.46 -15.15 7.29
CA THR A 35 -25.21 -15.73 6.18
C THR A 35 -25.50 -17.21 6.50
N SER A 36 -26.03 -17.97 5.53
CA SER A 36 -26.19 -19.42 5.66
C SER A 36 -24.86 -20.19 5.71
N SER A 37 -23.77 -19.60 5.22
CA SER A 37 -22.46 -20.24 5.06
C SER A 37 -21.38 -19.69 5.98
N THR A 38 -21.48 -18.41 6.37
CA THR A 38 -20.41 -17.69 7.07
C THR A 38 -20.96 -16.90 8.25
N THR A 39 -20.28 -16.99 9.39
CA THR A 39 -20.51 -16.14 10.57
C THR A 39 -19.28 -15.27 10.79
N LEU A 40 -19.44 -13.96 10.78
CA LEU A 40 -18.34 -13.02 11.03
C LEU A 40 -18.25 -12.67 12.52
N PRO A 41 -17.04 -12.69 13.12
CA PRO A 41 -16.85 -12.32 14.51
C PRO A 41 -17.09 -10.82 14.72
N ALA A 42 -17.48 -10.45 15.94
CA ALA A 42 -17.82 -9.07 16.30
C ALA A 42 -16.76 -8.03 15.90
N GLY A 43 -15.48 -8.38 16.09
CA GLY A 43 -14.35 -7.52 15.78
C GLY A 43 -14.27 -7.10 14.31
N VAL A 44 -14.85 -7.85 13.37
CA VAL A 44 -14.91 -7.46 11.95
C VAL A 44 -15.72 -6.18 11.79
N TYR A 45 -16.93 -6.13 12.35
CA TYR A 45 -17.77 -4.94 12.27
C TYR A 45 -17.16 -3.74 13.01
N ILE A 46 -16.52 -3.97 14.15
CA ILE A 46 -15.86 -2.91 14.92
C ILE A 46 -14.67 -2.33 14.15
N TYR A 47 -13.90 -3.17 13.45
CA TYR A 47 -12.86 -2.71 12.54
C TYR A 47 -13.45 -1.94 11.34
N GLU A 48 -14.56 -2.39 10.75
CA GLU A 48 -15.20 -1.63 9.66
C GLU A 48 -15.82 -0.31 10.13
N LEU A 49 -16.23 -0.19 11.40
CA LEU A 49 -16.57 1.10 12.01
C LEU A 49 -15.36 2.03 12.07
N TYR A 50 -14.17 1.52 12.41
CA TYR A 50 -12.93 2.30 12.39
C TYR A 50 -12.60 2.78 10.97
N ASN A 51 -12.70 1.90 9.98
CA ASN A 51 -12.47 2.25 8.56
C ASN A 51 -13.46 3.30 8.08
N ALA A 52 -14.76 3.10 8.35
CA ALA A 52 -15.80 4.04 7.98
C ALA A 52 -15.63 5.41 8.66
N TYR A 53 -15.22 5.43 9.93
CA TYR A 53 -14.93 6.68 10.64
C TYR A 53 -13.74 7.42 10.01
N SER A 54 -12.66 6.70 9.72
CA SER A 54 -11.47 7.26 9.06
C SER A 54 -11.79 7.76 7.66
N GLU A 55 -12.66 7.07 6.91
CA GLU A 55 -13.14 7.51 5.60
C GLU A 55 -13.97 8.80 5.74
N ALA A 56 -14.88 8.84 6.71
CA ALA A 56 -15.75 9.99 6.97
C ALA A 56 -14.97 11.28 7.21
N GLN A 57 -13.87 11.21 7.97
CA GLN A 57 -13.00 12.37 8.25
C GLN A 57 -12.39 12.98 6.98
N THR A 58 -12.20 12.20 5.91
CA THR A 58 -11.67 12.73 4.64
C THR A 58 -12.73 13.38 3.75
N LYS A 59 -14.01 13.22 4.09
CA LYS A 59 -15.16 13.71 3.30
C LYS A 59 -15.77 14.99 3.84
N THR A 60 -15.23 15.53 4.93
CA THR A 60 -15.75 16.74 5.58
C THR A 60 -14.59 17.62 6.07
N THR A 61 -14.83 18.93 6.13
CA THR A 61 -13.94 19.89 6.81
C THR A 61 -14.42 20.22 8.22
N GLU A 62 -15.62 19.77 8.61
CA GLU A 62 -16.13 19.91 9.98
C GLU A 62 -15.32 19.02 10.92
N SER A 63 -14.68 19.65 11.91
CA SER A 63 -13.86 19.02 12.93
C SER A 63 -14.68 18.17 13.92
N ASP A 64 -15.91 18.58 14.22
CA ASP A 64 -16.81 17.84 15.10
C ASP A 64 -17.66 16.85 14.29
N MET A 65 -17.27 15.58 14.30
CA MET A 65 -17.97 14.54 13.53
C MET A 65 -19.45 14.37 13.93
N LYS A 66 -19.89 14.86 15.11
CA LYS A 66 -21.31 14.86 15.48
C LYS A 66 -22.12 15.99 14.84
N LYS A 67 -21.44 16.98 14.26
CA LYS A 67 -22.05 18.08 13.50
C LYS A 67 -21.87 17.93 11.99
N ALA A 68 -20.94 17.08 11.58
CA ALA A 68 -20.64 16.83 10.19
C ALA A 68 -21.81 16.18 9.44
N LYS A 69 -21.88 16.45 8.14
CA LYS A 69 -22.77 15.78 7.21
C LYS A 69 -21.99 15.22 6.03
N ILE A 70 -22.31 14.00 5.62
CA ILE A 70 -21.74 13.32 4.47
C ILE A 70 -22.90 12.85 3.60
N ASP A 71 -22.89 13.18 2.31
CA ASP A 71 -23.97 12.88 1.38
C ASP A 71 -25.36 13.34 1.90
N ASN A 72 -25.41 14.53 2.52
CA ASN A 72 -26.58 15.09 3.20
C ASN A 72 -27.14 14.28 4.38
N LYS A 73 -26.40 13.27 4.86
CA LYS A 73 -26.72 12.46 6.03
C LYS A 73 -25.87 12.89 7.23
N ASP A 74 -26.40 12.77 8.44
CA ASP A 74 -25.61 12.85 9.68
C ASP A 74 -24.40 11.90 9.60
N ALA A 75 -23.21 12.39 9.91
CA ALA A 75 -21.98 11.63 9.70
C ALA A 75 -21.91 10.37 10.57
N MET A 76 -22.37 10.39 11.82
CA MET A 76 -22.36 9.20 12.69
C MET A 76 -23.27 8.09 12.13
N THR A 77 -24.42 8.48 11.58
CA THR A 77 -25.34 7.58 10.89
C THR A 77 -24.80 7.12 9.53
N TRP A 78 -24.04 7.97 8.82
CA TRP A 78 -23.34 7.58 7.59
C TRP A 78 -22.26 6.54 7.87
N ILE A 79 -21.48 6.73 8.94
CA ILE A 79 -20.42 5.79 9.37
C ILE A 79 -21.02 4.42 9.71
N ALA A 80 -22.13 4.39 10.44
CA ALA A 80 -22.78 3.12 10.79
C ALA A 80 -23.27 2.35 9.54
N ASP A 81 -23.87 3.04 8.57
CA ASP A 81 -24.30 2.43 7.30
C ASP A 81 -23.09 1.95 6.48
N ARG A 82 -22.05 2.77 6.41
CA ARG A 82 -20.82 2.44 5.67
C ARG A 82 -20.12 1.23 6.28
N ALA A 83 -20.05 1.12 7.61
CA ALA A 83 -19.51 -0.06 8.28
C ALA A 83 -20.30 -1.34 7.98
N LYS A 84 -21.65 -1.25 7.92
CA LYS A 84 -22.47 -2.39 7.48
C LYS A 84 -22.20 -2.76 6.02
N GLN A 85 -22.04 -1.76 5.15
CA GLN A 85 -21.71 -1.97 3.73
C GLN A 85 -20.33 -2.64 3.56
N LEU A 86 -19.31 -2.18 4.28
CA LEU A 86 -17.97 -2.78 4.26
C LEU A 86 -17.98 -4.21 4.82
N THR A 87 -18.74 -4.45 5.89
CA THR A 87 -18.93 -5.82 6.43
C THR A 87 -19.67 -6.72 5.42
N ASN A 88 -20.64 -6.20 4.66
CA ASN A 88 -21.29 -6.93 3.57
C ASN A 88 -20.32 -7.26 2.43
N GLU A 89 -19.34 -6.40 2.16
CA GLU A 89 -18.31 -6.64 1.13
C GLU A 89 -17.53 -7.93 1.42
N VAL A 90 -17.25 -8.23 2.69
CA VAL A 90 -16.57 -9.47 3.10
C VAL A 90 -17.35 -10.70 2.63
N PHE A 91 -18.67 -10.72 2.85
CA PHE A 91 -19.52 -11.82 2.36
C PHE A 91 -19.64 -11.84 0.84
N LEU A 92 -19.79 -10.66 0.22
CA LEU A 92 -19.89 -10.55 -1.23
C LEU A 92 -18.64 -11.08 -1.93
N LEU A 93 -17.45 -10.81 -1.38
CA LEU A 93 -16.20 -11.32 -1.92
C LEU A 93 -16.08 -12.84 -1.73
N ASP A 94 -16.55 -13.40 -0.60
CA ASP A 94 -16.65 -14.85 -0.43
C ASP A 94 -17.56 -15.51 -1.48
N ASP A 95 -18.70 -14.90 -1.77
CA ASP A 95 -19.64 -15.35 -2.80
C ASP A 95 -19.03 -15.25 -4.21
N LYS A 96 -18.39 -14.13 -4.55
CA LYS A 96 -17.72 -13.94 -5.85
C LYS A 96 -16.55 -14.90 -6.05
N MET A 97 -15.77 -15.15 -4.99
CA MET A 97 -14.71 -16.17 -5.00
C MET A 97 -15.31 -17.55 -5.27
N SER A 98 -16.37 -17.93 -4.55
CA SER A 98 -17.04 -19.22 -4.71
C SER A 98 -17.66 -19.41 -6.10
N ALA A 99 -18.39 -18.42 -6.60
CA ALA A 99 -18.99 -18.43 -7.93
C ALA A 99 -17.94 -18.55 -9.05
N SER A 100 -16.77 -17.95 -8.84
CA SER A 100 -15.63 -18.02 -9.76
C SER A 100 -14.72 -19.23 -9.53
N LYS A 101 -15.07 -20.12 -8.58
CA LYS A 101 -14.25 -21.27 -8.15
C LYS A 101 -12.82 -20.89 -7.75
N LEU A 102 -12.67 -19.69 -7.21
CA LEU A 102 -11.41 -19.15 -6.72
C LEU A 102 -11.20 -19.54 -5.26
N SER A 103 -9.94 -19.67 -4.86
CA SER A 103 -9.55 -19.81 -3.47
C SER A 103 -8.19 -19.17 -3.24
N LEU A 104 -7.90 -18.77 -2.00
CA LEU A 104 -6.55 -18.39 -1.60
C LEU A 104 -5.71 -19.67 -1.48
N THR A 105 -4.56 -19.68 -2.13
CA THR A 105 -3.54 -20.72 -1.98
C THR A 105 -2.94 -20.69 -0.57
N SER A 106 -2.25 -21.76 -0.17
CA SER A 106 -1.56 -21.79 1.13
C SER A 106 -0.51 -20.69 1.27
N LYS A 107 0.20 -20.36 0.18
CA LYS A 107 1.17 -19.25 0.15
C LYS A 107 0.48 -17.92 0.43
N GLU A 108 -0.61 -17.63 -0.30
CA GLU A 108 -1.36 -16.38 -0.13
C GLU A 108 -1.99 -16.25 1.26
N LYS A 109 -2.46 -17.37 1.86
CA LYS A 109 -2.95 -17.35 3.25
C LYS A 109 -1.84 -17.01 4.24
N THR A 110 -0.65 -17.58 4.08
CA THR A 110 0.52 -17.25 4.90
C THR A 110 0.92 -15.80 4.75
N GLU A 111 0.95 -15.28 3.51
CA GLU A 111 1.29 -13.88 3.23
C GLU A 111 0.23 -12.91 3.78
N ALA A 112 -1.06 -13.24 3.65
CA ALA A 112 -2.15 -12.47 4.23
C ALA A 112 -2.03 -12.42 5.76
N LYS A 113 -1.71 -13.56 6.41
CA LYS A 113 -1.46 -13.59 7.85
C LYS A 113 -0.27 -12.70 8.23
N GLN A 114 0.88 -12.85 7.57
CA GLN A 114 2.05 -12.02 7.85
C GLN A 114 1.77 -10.53 7.64
N THR A 115 1.00 -10.18 6.62
CA THR A 115 0.55 -8.81 6.36
C THR A 115 -0.32 -8.28 7.49
N ALA A 116 -1.28 -9.09 7.97
CA ALA A 116 -2.12 -8.75 9.12
C ALA A 116 -1.30 -8.59 10.40
N ASP A 117 -0.44 -9.55 10.74
CA ASP A 117 0.37 -9.53 11.96
C ASP A 117 1.26 -8.27 12.04
N ASN A 118 1.89 -7.93 10.91
CA ASN A 118 2.75 -6.75 10.80
C ASN A 118 1.95 -5.45 10.94
N ALA A 119 0.82 -5.32 10.22
CA ALA A 119 -0.03 -4.14 10.31
C ALA A 119 -0.64 -4.00 11.72
N TRP A 120 -1.10 -5.10 12.30
CA TRP A 120 -1.64 -5.15 13.65
C TRP A 120 -0.62 -4.63 14.67
N THR A 121 0.60 -5.18 14.66
CA THR A 121 1.65 -4.79 15.59
C THR A 121 2.06 -3.32 15.43
N GLN A 122 2.22 -2.85 14.19
CA GLN A 122 2.81 -1.54 13.93
C GLN A 122 1.81 -0.37 13.94
N GLN A 123 0.54 -0.62 13.62
CA GLN A 123 -0.40 0.45 13.31
C GLN A 123 -1.75 0.34 14.05
N TYR A 124 -2.27 -0.87 14.25
CA TYR A 124 -3.68 -1.03 14.62
C TYR A 124 -3.93 -1.52 16.05
N SER A 125 -3.01 -2.29 16.64
CA SER A 125 -3.21 -2.90 17.96
C SER A 125 -3.48 -1.86 19.06
N SER A 126 -2.73 -0.77 19.09
CA SER A 126 -2.88 0.33 20.07
C SER A 126 -4.23 1.03 20.00
N VAL A 127 -4.89 1.02 18.84
CA VAL A 127 -6.19 1.67 18.65
C VAL A 127 -7.33 0.69 18.83
N LEU A 128 -7.16 -0.58 18.43
CA LEU A 128 -8.26 -1.54 18.27
C LEU A 128 -8.33 -2.63 19.35
N ALA A 129 -7.23 -3.01 19.99
CA ALA A 129 -7.21 -4.14 20.93
C ALA A 129 -8.14 -3.92 22.13
N ASP A 130 -8.09 -2.72 22.72
CA ASP A 130 -8.95 -2.34 23.86
C ASP A 130 -10.42 -2.07 23.45
N LYS A 131 -10.73 -2.15 22.14
CA LYS A 131 -12.06 -1.93 21.57
C LYS A 131 -12.73 -3.23 21.14
N ASN A 132 -12.32 -4.37 21.71
CA ASN A 132 -12.89 -5.69 21.44
C ASN A 132 -12.66 -6.18 19.99
N VAL A 133 -11.57 -5.73 19.35
CA VAL A 133 -11.10 -6.28 18.08
C VAL A 133 -9.95 -7.24 18.36
N ALA A 134 -10.18 -8.52 18.07
CA ALA A 134 -9.09 -9.49 18.05
C ALA A 134 -8.30 -9.40 16.74
N GLU A 135 -7.00 -9.69 16.77
CA GLU A 135 -6.13 -9.75 15.58
C GLU A 135 -6.70 -10.69 14.51
N SER A 136 -7.35 -11.79 14.89
CA SER A 136 -8.02 -12.69 13.95
C SER A 136 -9.21 -12.05 13.22
N SER A 137 -9.95 -11.17 13.89
CA SER A 137 -11.03 -10.41 13.25
C SER A 137 -10.47 -9.34 12.30
N PHE A 138 -9.38 -8.68 12.71
CA PHE A 138 -8.64 -7.76 11.86
C PHE A 138 -8.08 -8.47 10.62
N GLN A 139 -7.48 -9.65 10.77
CA GLN A 139 -6.96 -10.45 9.65
C GLN A 139 -8.04 -10.74 8.60
N ILE A 140 -9.25 -11.12 9.03
CA ILE A 140 -10.38 -11.40 8.13
C ILE A 140 -10.74 -10.15 7.32
N ALA A 141 -10.96 -9.03 8.00
CA ALA A 141 -11.52 -7.82 7.41
C ALA A 141 -10.48 -6.99 6.62
N TYR A 142 -9.21 -7.05 7.01
CA TYR A 142 -8.12 -6.31 6.38
C TYR A 142 -7.39 -7.14 5.31
N ALA A 143 -6.62 -8.13 5.75
CA ALA A 143 -5.68 -8.81 4.87
C ALA A 143 -6.37 -9.86 3.97
N GLU A 144 -7.18 -10.75 4.55
CA GLU A 144 -7.86 -11.77 3.75
C GLU A 144 -8.83 -11.14 2.76
N ASN A 145 -9.57 -10.11 3.20
CA ASN A 145 -10.48 -9.36 2.35
C ASN A 145 -9.74 -8.71 1.16
N THR A 146 -8.58 -8.08 1.40
CA THR A 146 -7.72 -7.53 0.33
C THR A 146 -7.31 -8.59 -0.69
N TYR A 147 -6.87 -9.76 -0.24
CA TYR A 147 -6.41 -10.81 -1.15
C TYR A 147 -7.57 -11.39 -1.98
N LYS A 148 -8.76 -11.51 -1.38
CA LYS A 148 -9.99 -11.90 -2.10
C LYS A 148 -10.38 -10.84 -3.12
N LEU A 149 -10.39 -9.56 -2.74
CA LEU A 149 -10.64 -8.42 -3.62
C LEU A 149 -9.73 -8.47 -4.87
N ARG A 150 -8.43 -8.62 -4.64
CA ARG A 150 -7.43 -8.74 -5.72
C ARG A 150 -7.73 -9.91 -6.65
N LYS A 151 -8.04 -11.10 -6.11
CA LYS A 151 -8.36 -12.27 -6.94
C LYS A 151 -9.64 -12.11 -7.75
N VAL A 152 -10.70 -11.58 -7.14
CA VAL A 152 -11.96 -11.29 -7.83
C VAL A 152 -11.75 -10.24 -8.92
N PHE A 153 -10.97 -9.20 -8.65
CA PHE A 153 -10.61 -8.21 -9.66
C PHE A 153 -9.86 -8.84 -10.84
N GLN A 154 -8.82 -9.63 -10.55
CA GLN A 154 -8.02 -10.29 -11.59
C GLN A 154 -8.84 -11.30 -12.40
N SER A 155 -9.76 -12.05 -11.77
CA SER A 155 -10.61 -12.99 -12.52
C SER A 155 -11.57 -12.32 -13.49
N ILE A 156 -11.85 -11.03 -13.31
CA ILE A 156 -12.73 -10.24 -14.18
C ILE A 156 -11.93 -9.55 -15.30
N TYR A 157 -10.81 -8.92 -14.96
CA TYR A 157 -10.11 -8.00 -15.87
C TYR A 157 -8.79 -8.54 -16.44
N ASP A 158 -8.21 -9.58 -15.84
CA ASP A 158 -7.01 -10.21 -16.39
C ASP A 158 -7.38 -11.20 -17.51
N THR A 159 -6.38 -11.91 -18.02
CA THR A 159 -6.50 -12.86 -19.13
C THR A 159 -7.57 -13.91 -18.83
N ASN A 160 -8.47 -14.14 -19.80
CA ASN A 160 -9.64 -15.03 -19.72
C ASN A 160 -10.79 -14.53 -18.84
N GLY A 161 -10.70 -13.33 -18.25
CA GLY A 161 -11.80 -12.72 -17.53
C GLY A 161 -12.93 -12.25 -18.45
N SER A 162 -14.13 -12.10 -17.89
CA SER A 162 -15.32 -11.65 -18.64
C SER A 162 -15.23 -10.21 -19.15
N LYS A 163 -14.38 -9.39 -18.52
CA LYS A 163 -14.05 -8.02 -18.91
C LYS A 163 -12.54 -7.87 -19.15
N ALA A 164 -11.89 -8.93 -19.66
CA ALA A 164 -10.44 -8.98 -19.86
C ALA A 164 -9.92 -7.76 -20.65
N VAL A 165 -8.89 -7.10 -20.11
CA VAL A 165 -8.23 -5.98 -20.78
C VAL A 165 -7.23 -6.53 -21.80
N PRO A 166 -7.31 -6.12 -23.09
CA PRO A 166 -6.37 -6.57 -24.10
C PRO A 166 -4.92 -6.24 -23.74
N GLU A 167 -3.99 -7.14 -24.05
CA GLU A 167 -2.56 -6.90 -23.81
C GLU A 167 -2.04 -5.66 -24.55
N SER A 168 -2.59 -5.37 -25.73
CA SER A 168 -2.30 -4.16 -26.49
C SER A 168 -2.75 -2.87 -25.78
N GLU A 169 -3.86 -2.91 -25.05
CA GLU A 169 -4.35 -1.79 -24.22
C GLU A 169 -3.41 -1.59 -23.02
N LEU A 170 -3.02 -2.67 -22.33
CA LEU A 170 -2.06 -2.60 -21.22
C LEU A 170 -0.70 -2.07 -21.66
N LYS A 171 -0.18 -2.54 -22.80
CA LYS A 171 1.04 -2.02 -23.41
C LYS A 171 0.94 -0.52 -23.69
N SER A 172 -0.12 -0.12 -24.37
CA SER A 172 -0.32 1.29 -24.75
C SER A 172 -0.45 2.19 -23.52
N TYR A 173 -1.15 1.70 -22.49
CA TYR A 173 -1.29 2.42 -21.22
C TYR A 173 0.04 2.55 -20.49
N PHE A 174 0.84 1.48 -20.41
CA PHE A 174 2.17 1.51 -19.79
C PHE A 174 3.10 2.49 -20.51
N GLU A 175 3.27 2.34 -21.82
CA GLU A 175 4.21 3.15 -22.62
C GLU A 175 3.81 4.63 -22.69
N LYS A 176 2.52 4.94 -22.53
CA LYS A 176 2.02 6.31 -22.51
C LYS A 176 2.18 7.00 -21.15
N ASN A 177 1.90 6.29 -20.06
CA ASN A 177 1.75 6.93 -18.74
C ASN A 177 2.97 6.74 -17.82
N TYR A 178 3.82 5.76 -18.09
CA TYR A 178 4.99 5.46 -17.26
C TYR A 178 6.26 6.02 -17.88
N SER A 179 7.20 6.41 -17.02
CA SER A 179 8.56 6.72 -17.40
C SER A 179 9.50 5.77 -16.67
N ASP A 180 10.54 5.31 -17.37
CA ASP A 180 11.66 4.62 -16.77
C ASP A 180 12.83 5.59 -16.66
N ILE A 181 13.36 5.79 -15.47
CA ILE A 181 14.44 6.71 -15.20
C ILE A 181 15.57 6.04 -14.43
N ASP A 182 16.79 6.33 -14.87
CA ASP A 182 18.00 6.13 -14.09
C ASP A 182 18.45 7.47 -13.57
N TYR A 183 18.66 7.61 -12.27
CA TYR A 183 19.20 8.84 -11.71
C TYR A 183 20.17 8.60 -10.57
N THR A 184 21.04 9.58 -10.36
CA THR A 184 21.82 9.73 -9.13
C THR A 184 21.73 11.18 -8.69
N TYR A 185 21.86 11.41 -7.38
CA TYR A 185 21.79 12.75 -6.81
C TYR A 185 22.96 13.02 -5.87
N VAL A 186 23.38 14.28 -5.87
CA VAL A 186 24.40 14.81 -4.98
C VAL A 186 23.75 15.89 -4.12
N PRO A 187 23.68 15.70 -2.79
CA PRO A 187 23.25 16.74 -1.86
C PRO A 187 24.18 17.96 -1.94
N LEU A 188 23.61 19.16 -1.95
CA LEU A 188 24.31 20.44 -1.97
C LEU A 188 24.51 21.00 -0.55
N GLU A 189 24.65 20.08 0.41
CA GLU A 189 24.95 20.34 1.80
C GLU A 189 26.23 19.59 2.19
N LYS A 190 26.99 20.20 3.08
CA LYS A 190 28.18 19.62 3.69
C LYS A 190 27.76 18.90 4.95
N GLN A 191 28.06 17.61 4.99
CA GLN A 191 27.95 16.84 6.22
C GLN A 191 28.99 17.36 7.22
N SER A 192 28.56 17.84 8.38
CA SER A 192 29.50 18.26 9.42
C SER A 192 30.20 17.03 9.98
N THR A 193 31.53 16.99 9.88
CA THR A 193 32.35 15.90 10.41
C THR A 193 32.41 16.01 11.94
N SER A 194 31.36 15.57 12.63
CA SER A 194 31.49 15.13 14.01
C SER A 194 31.49 13.61 14.03
N SER A 195 32.68 13.05 13.85
CA SER A 195 32.95 11.64 14.07
C SER A 195 32.75 11.32 15.55
N SER A 196 31.57 10.85 15.92
CA SER A 196 31.45 9.72 16.85
C SER A 196 30.02 9.18 16.85
N SER A 197 29.92 7.88 16.59
CA SER A 197 28.76 7.06 16.87
C SER A 197 28.24 7.32 18.29
N SER A 198 26.97 7.70 18.42
CA SER A 198 26.09 7.16 19.46
C SER A 198 24.63 7.47 19.15
N SER A 199 23.83 6.46 19.47
CA SER A 199 22.37 6.44 19.44
C SER A 199 21.74 7.69 20.06
N SER A 200 20.55 8.03 19.54
CA SER A 200 19.64 9.12 19.94
C SER A 200 19.78 10.45 19.18
N GLY A 201 18.84 10.67 18.26
CA GLY A 201 18.00 11.88 18.21
C GLY A 201 18.63 13.25 17.95
N THR A 202 19.90 13.34 17.55
CA THR A 202 20.52 14.64 17.26
C THR A 202 20.76 14.78 15.76
N SER A 203 19.98 15.65 15.12
CA SER A 203 20.14 16.07 13.73
C SER A 203 21.59 16.50 13.47
N SER A 204 22.28 15.80 12.57
CA SER A 204 23.56 16.28 12.02
C SER A 204 23.31 17.67 11.43
N GLU A 205 23.93 18.69 12.02
CA GLU A 205 23.95 20.03 11.43
C GLU A 205 24.64 19.94 10.08
N SER A 206 23.85 19.98 9.01
CA SER A 206 24.34 20.04 7.65
C SER A 206 24.41 21.51 7.25
N THR A 207 25.51 21.93 6.62
CA THR A 207 25.67 23.34 6.20
C THR A 207 25.59 23.42 4.69
N ALA A 208 24.77 24.34 4.16
CA ALA A 208 24.65 24.51 2.71
C ALA A 208 26.02 24.78 2.06
N MET A 209 26.26 24.18 0.89
CA MET A 209 27.41 24.52 0.05
C MET A 209 27.30 25.96 -0.43
N THR A 210 28.43 26.65 -0.47
CA THR A 210 28.58 27.96 -1.11
C THR A 210 28.43 27.85 -2.63
N ASP A 211 28.13 28.95 -3.31
CA ASP A 211 27.99 28.97 -4.78
C ASP A 211 29.25 28.46 -5.50
N LYS A 212 30.44 28.72 -4.92
CA LYS A 212 31.71 28.23 -5.46
C LYS A 212 31.83 26.70 -5.34
N GLU A 213 31.39 26.14 -4.21
CA GLU A 213 31.36 24.69 -4.00
C GLU A 213 30.34 24.02 -4.93
N LYS A 214 29.12 24.58 -5.02
CA LYS A 214 28.10 24.11 -5.97
C LYS A 214 28.60 24.14 -7.42
N ALA A 215 29.26 25.22 -7.85
CA ALA A 215 29.81 25.32 -9.20
C ALA A 215 30.91 24.26 -9.48
N ALA A 216 31.71 23.90 -8.47
CA ALA A 216 32.71 22.85 -8.60
C ALA A 216 32.06 21.46 -8.78
N VAL A 217 31.06 21.14 -7.95
CA VAL A 217 30.28 19.90 -8.07
C VAL A 217 29.59 19.82 -9.43
N LYS A 218 28.94 20.91 -9.86
CA LYS A 218 28.27 20.97 -11.16
C LYS A 218 29.23 20.67 -12.31
N LYS A 219 30.42 21.29 -12.32
CA LYS A 219 31.43 21.07 -13.37
C LYS A 219 31.91 19.61 -13.44
N GLU A 220 32.04 18.95 -12.29
CA GLU A 220 32.36 17.52 -12.24
C GLU A 220 31.20 16.67 -12.81
N LEU A 221 29.97 16.96 -12.38
CA LEU A 221 28.78 16.27 -12.88
C LEU A 221 28.52 16.51 -14.38
N ASP A 222 28.86 17.69 -14.92
CA ASP A 222 28.82 17.96 -16.38
C ASP A 222 29.81 17.07 -17.15
N THR A 223 30.92 16.69 -16.52
CA THR A 223 31.88 15.74 -17.10
C THR A 223 31.29 14.33 -17.13
N TYR A 224 30.56 13.92 -16.09
CA TYR A 224 29.81 12.66 -16.09
C TYR A 224 28.65 12.69 -17.10
N LEU A 225 27.89 13.79 -17.16
CA LEU A 225 26.82 14.01 -18.13
C LEU A 225 27.30 13.77 -19.56
N THR A 226 28.43 14.38 -19.94
CA THR A 226 29.03 14.22 -21.28
C THR A 226 29.39 12.76 -21.56
N GLN A 227 29.96 12.06 -20.58
CA GLN A 227 30.33 10.65 -20.72
C GLN A 227 29.11 9.72 -20.81
N VAL A 228 28.02 10.05 -20.12
CA VAL A 228 26.76 9.31 -20.22
C VAL A 228 26.09 9.56 -21.57
N GLN A 229 26.01 10.82 -22.01
CA GLN A 229 25.46 11.18 -23.32
C GLN A 229 26.24 10.56 -24.49
N SER A 230 27.56 10.36 -24.34
CA SER A 230 28.37 9.67 -25.34
C SER A 230 28.31 8.13 -25.24
N GLY A 231 27.57 7.57 -24.28
CA GLY A 231 27.50 6.14 -24.02
C GLY A 231 28.78 5.52 -23.44
N LYS A 232 29.73 6.34 -22.98
CA LYS A 232 30.99 5.86 -22.37
C LYS A 232 30.75 5.34 -20.95
N LEU A 233 29.77 5.93 -20.24
CA LEU A 233 29.35 5.51 -18.92
C LEU A 233 27.82 5.39 -18.87
N THR A 234 27.32 4.57 -17.97
CA THR A 234 25.93 4.62 -17.50
C THR A 234 25.79 5.57 -16.31
N VAL A 235 24.57 5.99 -15.99
CA VAL A 235 24.30 6.80 -14.79
C VAL A 235 24.74 6.05 -13.52
N LYS A 236 24.54 4.72 -13.48
CA LYS A 236 24.99 3.86 -12.38
C LYS A 236 26.51 3.90 -12.20
N GLU A 237 27.28 3.78 -13.28
CA GLU A 237 28.74 3.84 -13.23
C GLU A 237 29.24 5.24 -12.84
N ALA A 238 28.60 6.30 -13.34
CA ALA A 238 28.89 7.67 -12.94
C ALA A 238 28.64 7.88 -11.44
N SER A 239 27.52 7.37 -10.91
CA SER A 239 27.19 7.42 -9.48
C SER A 239 28.24 6.70 -8.62
N ALA A 240 28.60 5.47 -8.99
CA ALA A 240 29.60 4.70 -8.27
C ALA A 240 31.00 5.36 -8.32
N ALA A 241 31.37 5.96 -9.45
CA ALA A 241 32.62 6.70 -9.59
C ALA A 241 32.65 7.95 -8.70
N TYR A 242 31.57 8.74 -8.70
CA TYR A 242 31.43 9.91 -7.84
C TYR A 242 31.52 9.51 -6.36
N ALA A 243 30.72 8.52 -5.94
CA ALA A 243 30.69 8.02 -4.57
C ALA A 243 32.08 7.56 -4.09
N LYS A 244 32.84 6.88 -4.96
CA LYS A 244 34.20 6.42 -4.65
C LYS A 244 35.19 7.58 -4.50
N ILE A 245 35.15 8.57 -5.39
CA ILE A 245 36.08 9.72 -5.35
C ILE A 245 35.84 10.57 -4.11
N HIS A 246 34.57 10.78 -3.76
CA HIS A 246 34.17 11.65 -2.65
C HIS A 246 33.96 10.91 -1.33
N SER A 247 34.16 9.59 -1.30
CA SER A 247 33.90 8.73 -0.13
C SER A 247 32.48 8.88 0.43
N THR A 248 31.47 9.01 -0.46
CA THR A 248 30.05 9.14 -0.10
C THR A 248 29.29 7.85 -0.39
N THR A 249 28.04 7.78 0.06
CA THR A 249 27.11 6.72 -0.36
C THR A 249 26.81 6.82 -1.86
N ASP A 250 26.66 5.68 -2.52
CA ASP A 250 26.16 5.59 -3.89
C ASP A 250 24.64 5.81 -3.90
N ASN A 251 24.21 6.90 -4.53
CA ASN A 251 22.82 7.34 -4.58
C ASN A 251 22.10 6.95 -5.88
N TYR A 252 22.63 6.00 -6.64
CA TYR A 252 21.98 5.52 -7.86
C TYR A 252 20.62 4.87 -7.59
N GLN A 253 19.64 5.21 -8.41
CA GLN A 253 18.29 4.65 -8.41
C GLN A 253 17.82 4.36 -9.84
N ASN A 254 17.04 3.27 -9.99
CA ASN A 254 16.26 3.00 -11.19
C ASN A 254 14.78 2.93 -10.80
N VAL A 255 13.95 3.76 -11.43
CA VAL A 255 12.52 3.86 -11.10
C VAL A 255 11.71 3.78 -12.39
N THR A 256 10.71 2.91 -12.39
CA THR A 256 9.68 2.85 -13.43
C THR A 256 8.35 3.22 -12.80
N GLU A 257 7.85 4.42 -13.06
CA GLU A 257 6.67 4.95 -12.36
C GLU A 257 5.78 5.78 -13.28
N ASN A 258 4.49 5.83 -12.96
CA ASN A 258 3.58 6.83 -13.50
C ASN A 258 3.86 8.16 -12.81
N LEU A 259 4.54 9.07 -13.50
CA LEU A 259 4.98 10.36 -12.95
C LEU A 259 3.83 11.30 -12.56
N SER A 260 2.59 10.99 -12.94
CA SER A 260 1.40 11.73 -12.53
C SER A 260 0.68 11.09 -11.34
N SER A 261 1.19 9.98 -10.81
CA SER A 261 0.59 9.28 -9.66
C SER A 261 0.93 9.96 -8.34
N SER A 262 0.06 9.78 -7.34
CA SER A 262 0.33 10.23 -5.97
C SER A 262 1.62 9.65 -5.40
N THR A 263 1.93 8.39 -5.75
CA THR A 263 3.17 7.71 -5.37
C THR A 263 4.40 8.44 -5.88
N ALA A 264 4.42 8.81 -7.17
CA ALA A 264 5.50 9.61 -7.73
C ALA A 264 5.63 10.97 -7.02
N THR A 265 4.51 11.69 -6.85
CA THR A 265 4.53 13.02 -6.21
C THR A 265 4.93 13.00 -4.73
N SER A 266 4.79 11.86 -4.05
CA SER A 266 5.25 11.68 -2.67
C SER A 266 6.71 11.26 -2.54
N SER A 267 7.32 10.72 -3.61
CA SER A 267 8.65 10.11 -3.57
C SER A 267 9.70 10.86 -4.39
N LEU A 268 9.28 11.70 -5.34
CA LEU A 268 10.15 12.50 -6.19
C LEU A 268 9.80 13.98 -6.08
N PRO A 269 10.79 14.89 -6.08
CA PRO A 269 10.54 16.34 -6.16
C PRO A 269 9.75 16.74 -7.41
N SER A 270 8.86 17.73 -7.27
CA SER A 270 7.96 18.16 -8.35
C SER A 270 8.70 18.72 -9.57
N ASP A 271 9.76 19.49 -9.35
CA ASP A 271 10.62 20.04 -10.42
C ASP A 271 11.42 18.94 -11.15
N MET A 272 11.81 17.86 -10.46
CA MET A 272 12.35 16.67 -11.10
C MET A 272 11.30 15.97 -11.97
N ILE A 273 10.07 15.80 -11.46
CA ILE A 273 8.96 15.20 -12.22
C ILE A 273 8.70 16.00 -13.50
N GLU A 274 8.55 17.32 -13.40
CA GLU A 274 8.29 18.22 -14.53
C GLU A 274 9.43 18.14 -15.57
N ALA A 275 10.69 18.16 -15.11
CA ALA A 275 11.85 18.07 -15.99
C ALA A 275 11.88 16.73 -16.76
N VAL A 276 11.62 15.60 -16.09
CA VAL A 276 11.59 14.27 -16.71
C VAL A 276 10.41 14.13 -17.68
N GLN A 277 9.25 14.70 -17.37
CA GLN A 277 8.10 14.70 -18.29
C GLN A 277 8.44 15.44 -19.60
N ALA A 278 9.19 16.53 -19.52
CA ALA A 278 9.66 17.30 -20.69
C ALA A 278 10.84 16.66 -21.46
N MET A 279 11.51 15.65 -20.89
CA MET A 279 12.60 14.93 -21.56
C MET A 279 12.08 13.97 -22.63
N LYS A 280 12.88 13.80 -23.69
CA LYS A 280 12.69 12.74 -24.70
C LYS A 280 13.26 11.42 -24.20
N ASN A 281 12.75 10.30 -24.72
CA ASN A 281 13.34 9.00 -24.45
C ASN A 281 14.79 8.96 -24.95
N GLY A 282 15.69 8.40 -24.13
CA GLY A 282 17.14 8.37 -24.32
C GLY A 282 17.87 9.65 -23.91
N GLU A 283 17.16 10.70 -23.49
CA GLU A 283 17.79 11.96 -23.07
C GLU A 283 18.40 11.85 -21.67
N THR A 284 19.58 12.44 -21.49
CA THR A 284 20.23 12.62 -20.18
C THR A 284 20.40 14.09 -19.88
N ARG A 285 20.05 14.51 -18.66
CA ARG A 285 20.20 15.88 -18.16
C ARG A 285 20.85 15.92 -16.79
N LEU A 286 21.53 17.01 -16.51
CA LEU A 286 21.90 17.43 -15.15
C LEU A 286 20.92 18.51 -14.70
N LEU A 287 20.20 18.24 -13.61
CA LEU A 287 19.17 19.11 -13.05
C LEU A 287 19.63 19.67 -11.70
N GLU A 288 19.21 20.90 -11.40
CA GLU A 288 19.20 21.41 -10.03
C GLU A 288 17.78 21.23 -9.49
N VAL A 289 17.64 20.50 -8.38
CA VAL A 289 16.36 20.02 -7.86
C VAL A 289 16.18 20.49 -6.42
N SER A 290 15.05 21.15 -6.15
CA SER A 290 14.68 21.77 -4.87
C SER A 290 15.72 22.74 -4.31
N SER A 291 16.71 23.19 -5.09
CA SER A 291 17.93 23.89 -4.63
C SER A 291 18.83 23.11 -3.65
N TYR A 292 18.49 21.85 -3.35
CA TYR A 292 19.20 20.99 -2.40
C TYR A 292 20.01 19.89 -3.10
N TYR A 293 19.74 19.60 -4.37
CA TYR A 293 20.38 18.50 -5.08
C TYR A 293 20.81 18.90 -6.48
N TYR A 294 21.96 18.38 -6.92
CA TYR A 294 22.18 18.13 -8.34
C TYR A 294 21.80 16.70 -8.68
N VAL A 295 21.01 16.52 -9.74
CA VAL A 295 20.49 15.22 -10.18
C VAL A 295 20.92 14.95 -11.62
N LEU A 296 21.74 13.93 -11.83
CA LEU A 296 22.04 13.40 -13.16
C LEU A 296 21.00 12.33 -13.48
N VAL A 297 20.15 12.57 -14.47
CA VAL A 297 19.02 11.70 -14.82
C VAL A 297 19.00 11.36 -16.30
N THR A 298 18.75 10.09 -16.61
CA THR A 298 18.44 9.59 -17.95
C THR A 298 17.00 9.13 -17.99
N LYS A 299 16.22 9.60 -18.97
CA LYS A 299 14.90 9.04 -19.29
C LYS A 299 15.07 7.92 -20.30
N ASN A 300 14.89 6.68 -19.87
CA ASN A 300 15.05 5.52 -20.72
C ASN A 300 13.90 5.38 -21.72
N ASP A 301 14.13 4.58 -22.75
CA ASP A 301 13.07 4.14 -23.65
C ASP A 301 12.19 3.09 -22.96
N ILE A 302 11.03 3.54 -22.48
CA ILE A 302 10.05 2.73 -21.74
C ILE A 302 9.64 1.46 -22.51
N THR A 303 9.64 1.52 -23.85
CA THR A 303 9.22 0.40 -24.71
C THR A 303 10.11 -0.84 -24.54
N LYS A 304 11.38 -0.64 -24.13
CA LYS A 304 12.32 -1.73 -23.83
C LYS A 304 11.94 -2.51 -22.57
N LYS A 305 11.19 -1.91 -21.64
CA LYS A 305 10.70 -2.55 -20.41
C LYS A 305 9.31 -3.16 -20.54
N THR A 306 8.54 -2.80 -21.57
CA THR A 306 7.14 -3.24 -21.72
C THR A 306 6.95 -4.75 -21.55
N SER A 307 7.76 -5.57 -22.24
CA SER A 307 7.57 -7.03 -22.20
C SER A 307 7.87 -7.62 -20.83
N SER A 308 8.95 -7.18 -20.15
CA SER A 308 9.28 -7.68 -18.81
C SER A 308 8.30 -7.15 -17.76
N TYR A 309 7.87 -5.89 -17.87
CA TYR A 309 6.92 -5.27 -16.96
C TYR A 309 5.55 -5.96 -17.01
N LEU A 310 5.05 -6.28 -18.20
CA LEU A 310 3.75 -6.96 -18.36
C LEU A 310 3.77 -8.45 -17.98
N LYS A 311 4.94 -9.11 -18.01
CA LYS A 311 5.09 -10.51 -17.57
C LYS A 311 5.07 -10.66 -16.05
N ASP A 312 5.47 -9.60 -15.33
CA ASP A 312 5.39 -9.58 -13.88
C ASP A 312 3.93 -9.41 -13.44
N SER A 313 3.44 -10.34 -12.61
CA SER A 313 2.02 -10.39 -12.24
C SER A 313 1.58 -9.21 -11.37
N ASP A 314 2.49 -8.66 -10.56
CA ASP A 314 2.18 -7.52 -9.70
C ASP A 314 2.11 -6.23 -10.51
N ASN A 315 3.07 -6.01 -11.41
CA ASN A 315 3.09 -4.89 -12.33
C ASN A 315 1.91 -4.91 -13.29
N ARG A 316 1.57 -6.09 -13.85
CA ARG A 316 0.37 -6.25 -14.67
C ARG A 316 -0.90 -5.91 -13.88
N PHE A 317 -1.01 -6.39 -12.64
CA PHE A 317 -2.13 -6.06 -11.77
C PHE A 317 -2.21 -4.55 -11.50
N LYS A 318 -1.10 -3.85 -11.25
CA LYS A 318 -1.07 -2.39 -11.10
C LYS A 318 -1.66 -1.68 -12.32
N LEU A 319 -1.29 -2.10 -13.53
CA LEU A 319 -1.81 -1.50 -14.77
C LEU A 319 -3.30 -1.77 -14.98
N LEU A 320 -3.76 -2.96 -14.64
CA LEU A 320 -5.18 -3.30 -14.67
C LEU A 320 -5.96 -2.44 -13.66
N TYR A 321 -5.47 -2.38 -12.42
CA TYR A 321 -6.12 -1.64 -11.34
C TYR A 321 -6.13 -0.13 -11.62
N ALA A 322 -5.06 0.44 -12.16
CA ALA A 322 -5.03 1.85 -12.55
C ALA A 322 -6.07 2.21 -13.62
N GLN A 323 -6.50 1.25 -14.44
CA GLN A 323 -7.48 1.47 -15.50
C GLN A 323 -8.91 1.12 -15.10
N LYS A 324 -9.10 0.08 -14.29
CA LYS A 324 -10.42 -0.52 -14.00
C LYS A 324 -10.77 -0.55 -12.51
N GLY A 325 -9.84 -0.17 -11.63
CA GLY A 325 -9.99 -0.20 -10.18
C GLY A 325 -11.18 0.62 -9.70
N ASP A 326 -11.28 1.89 -10.10
CA ASP A 326 -12.37 2.78 -9.67
C ASP A 326 -13.75 2.24 -10.09
N ALA A 327 -13.86 1.78 -11.35
CA ALA A 327 -15.11 1.22 -11.86
C ALA A 327 -15.49 -0.06 -11.12
N PHE A 328 -14.52 -0.94 -10.85
CA PHE A 328 -14.71 -2.15 -10.09
C PHE A 328 -15.12 -1.89 -8.64
N MET A 329 -14.41 -0.99 -7.94
CA MET A 329 -14.73 -0.66 -6.54
C MET A 329 -16.13 -0.07 -6.44
N LYS A 330 -16.53 0.81 -7.37
CA LYS A 330 -17.89 1.38 -7.40
C LYS A 330 -18.97 0.32 -7.63
N GLU A 331 -18.71 -0.65 -8.51
CA GLU A 331 -19.62 -1.80 -8.75
C GLU A 331 -19.72 -2.66 -7.49
N LEU A 332 -18.58 -3.02 -6.88
CA LEU A 332 -18.52 -3.81 -5.65
C LEU A 332 -19.24 -3.12 -4.49
N GLU A 333 -19.03 -1.82 -4.30
CA GLU A 333 -19.70 -1.03 -3.27
C GLU A 333 -21.22 -1.01 -3.48
N THR A 334 -21.67 -0.85 -4.72
CA THR A 334 -23.10 -0.87 -5.08
C THR A 334 -23.72 -2.22 -4.76
N GLU A 335 -23.05 -3.31 -5.13
CA GLU A 335 -23.48 -4.66 -4.82
C GLU A 335 -23.52 -4.91 -3.30
N ALA A 336 -22.47 -4.55 -2.56
CA ALA A 336 -22.36 -4.72 -1.11
C ALA A 336 -23.46 -3.95 -0.35
N LYS A 337 -23.83 -2.75 -0.83
CA LYS A 337 -24.95 -1.97 -0.28
C LYS A 337 -26.30 -2.68 -0.46
N SER A 338 -26.46 -3.42 -1.55
CA SER A 338 -27.69 -4.16 -1.86
C SER A 338 -27.70 -5.61 -1.38
N TYR A 339 -26.59 -6.08 -0.79
CA TYR A 339 -26.39 -7.47 -0.37
C TYR A 339 -27.49 -7.96 0.57
N LYS A 340 -27.96 -9.20 0.36
CA LYS A 340 -29.13 -9.81 1.03
C LYS A 340 -28.76 -11.09 1.76
N GLY A 341 -29.66 -11.60 2.59
CA GLY A 341 -29.47 -12.85 3.31
C GLY A 341 -28.56 -12.75 4.54
N VAL A 342 -28.25 -11.53 4.98
CA VAL A 342 -27.48 -11.27 6.19
C VAL A 342 -28.41 -11.11 7.39
N THR A 343 -28.17 -11.91 8.41
CA THR A 343 -28.72 -11.68 9.75
C THR A 343 -27.70 -10.87 10.55
N TRP A 344 -28.12 -9.74 11.11
CA TRP A 344 -27.27 -8.88 11.94
C TRP A 344 -27.51 -9.12 13.42
N ASN A 345 -26.44 -9.01 14.21
CA ASN A 345 -26.52 -8.96 15.66
C ASN A 345 -26.88 -7.53 16.10
N GLU A 346 -28.18 -7.23 16.18
CA GLU A 346 -28.67 -5.88 16.49
C GLU A 346 -28.23 -5.40 17.88
N GLU A 347 -27.95 -6.29 18.82
CA GLU A 347 -27.49 -5.92 20.16
C GLU A 347 -26.02 -5.51 20.14
N LEU A 348 -25.19 -6.24 19.38
CA LEU A 348 -23.81 -5.84 19.11
C LEU A 348 -23.76 -4.45 18.44
N LEU A 349 -24.56 -4.24 17.39
CA LEU A 349 -24.60 -2.98 16.64
C LEU A 349 -25.08 -1.79 17.47
N LYS A 350 -25.95 -2.02 18.47
CA LYS A 350 -26.34 -0.97 19.43
C LYS A 350 -25.23 -0.64 20.42
N LYS A 351 -24.43 -1.64 20.80
CA LYS A 351 -23.33 -1.48 21.75
C LYS A 351 -22.11 -0.80 21.12
N TYR A 352 -21.72 -1.23 19.93
CA TYR A 352 -20.57 -0.69 19.21
C TYR A 352 -21.05 0.21 18.09
N THR A 353 -20.89 1.51 18.28
CA THR A 353 -21.28 2.54 17.31
C THR A 353 -20.08 3.40 16.93
N ALA A 354 -20.27 4.34 16.00
CA ALA A 354 -19.24 5.30 15.62
C ALA A 354 -18.69 6.11 16.81
N GLU A 355 -19.44 6.23 17.91
CA GLU A 355 -19.00 6.88 19.16
C GLU A 355 -17.73 6.25 19.74
N LEU A 356 -17.47 4.97 19.45
CA LEU A 356 -16.28 4.25 19.92
C LEU A 356 -14.96 4.88 19.42
N PHE A 357 -15.01 5.57 18.29
CA PHE A 357 -13.87 6.23 17.65
C PHE A 357 -13.99 7.77 17.67
N TYR A 358 -15.04 8.30 18.28
CA TYR A 358 -15.26 9.73 18.36
C TYR A 358 -14.23 10.42 19.25
N THR A 359 -13.65 11.49 18.74
CA THR A 359 -12.79 12.41 19.49
C THR A 359 -13.39 13.81 19.41
N ALA A 360 -13.62 14.44 20.58
CA ALA A 360 -14.12 15.80 20.61
C ALA A 360 -13.03 16.78 20.14
N PRO A 361 -13.39 17.82 19.36
CA PRO A 361 -12.43 18.85 18.98
C PRO A 361 -11.91 19.56 20.23
N SER A 362 -10.60 19.83 20.28
CA SER A 362 -9.97 20.53 21.40
C SER A 362 -10.33 22.02 21.38
N SER A 363 -10.72 22.59 22.54
CA SER A 363 -11.17 23.99 22.61
C SER A 363 -10.08 25.04 22.34
N SER A 364 -8.82 24.63 22.25
CA SER A 364 -7.68 25.52 21.93
C SER A 364 -7.49 25.78 20.42
N ALA A 365 -8.28 25.15 19.55
CA ALA A 365 -8.11 25.25 18.10
C ALA A 365 -8.75 26.51 17.46
N VAL A 366 -9.51 27.33 18.22
CA VAL A 366 -10.22 28.50 17.66
C VAL A 366 -9.31 29.73 17.49
N ALA A 367 -8.06 29.70 17.95
CA ALA A 367 -7.16 30.87 17.91
C ALA A 367 -6.09 30.85 16.79
N SER A 368 -5.97 29.78 16.00
CA SER A 368 -4.94 29.67 14.95
C SER A 368 -5.53 29.32 13.59
N ALA A 369 -6.53 30.08 13.15
CA ALA A 369 -6.94 30.10 11.74
C ALA A 369 -6.06 31.10 10.95
N ALA A 370 -4.75 30.93 11.02
CA ALA A 370 -3.77 31.47 10.08
C ALA A 370 -2.39 30.85 10.41
N VAL A 371 -1.75 30.25 9.39
CA VAL A 371 -0.37 29.74 9.38
C VAL A 371 -0.15 28.36 10.02
N ASP A 372 -0.36 27.29 9.22
CA ASP A 372 0.69 26.38 8.72
C ASP A 372 0.09 25.03 8.30
N THR A 373 0.04 24.81 6.99
CA THR A 373 -0.51 23.63 6.33
C THR A 373 0.53 22.52 6.27
N THR A 374 0.82 21.87 7.40
CA THR A 374 1.54 20.58 7.40
C THR A 374 1.13 19.75 8.61
N SER A 375 0.18 18.83 8.41
CA SER A 375 -0.01 17.67 9.30
C SER A 375 -0.69 16.53 8.55
N SER A 376 -0.04 15.37 8.65
CA SER A 376 -0.45 14.05 8.16
C SER A 376 -1.89 13.71 8.53
N ALA A 377 -2.75 13.65 7.51
CA ALA A 377 -4.01 12.93 7.55
C ALA A 377 -4.48 12.73 6.10
N ALA A 378 -3.93 11.74 5.41
CA ALA A 378 -4.38 11.38 4.07
C ALA A 378 -4.09 9.90 3.77
N THR A 379 -4.80 8.97 4.40
CA THR A 379 -4.92 7.59 3.90
C THR A 379 -6.19 6.94 4.44
N SER A 380 -7.32 7.08 3.74
CA SER A 380 -8.46 6.16 3.95
C SER A 380 -9.37 6.01 2.74
N SER A 381 -9.20 6.77 1.66
CA SER A 381 -9.66 6.37 0.31
C SER A 381 -8.64 5.54 -0.46
N ALA A 382 -7.45 5.35 0.11
CA ALA A 382 -6.39 4.52 -0.46
C ALA A 382 -6.40 3.08 0.07
N ALA A 383 -7.27 2.65 0.99
CA ALA A 383 -7.15 1.31 1.56
C ALA A 383 -7.32 0.18 0.51
N SER A 384 -8.17 0.37 -0.50
CA SER A 384 -8.34 -0.62 -1.59
C SER A 384 -7.24 -0.56 -2.66
N SER A 385 -6.56 0.59 -2.82
CA SER A 385 -5.45 0.78 -3.77
C SER A 385 -4.05 0.63 -3.13
N ALA A 386 -3.96 0.80 -1.81
CA ALA A 386 -2.76 0.65 -0.99
C ALA A 386 -2.55 -0.80 -0.55
N ALA A 387 -3.61 -1.58 -0.37
CA ALA A 387 -3.47 -3.01 -0.11
C ALA A 387 -3.02 -3.77 -1.38
N ALA A 388 -3.35 -3.23 -2.55
CA ALA A 388 -2.82 -3.63 -3.86
C ALA A 388 -1.34 -3.25 -4.07
N SER A 389 -0.92 -2.04 -3.66
CA SER A 389 0.46 -1.58 -3.82
C SER A 389 1.41 -2.04 -2.71
N SER A 390 0.94 -2.25 -1.48
CA SER A 390 1.73 -2.82 -0.38
C SER A 390 1.95 -4.33 -0.53
N ALA A 391 1.01 -5.06 -1.14
CA ALA A 391 1.25 -6.44 -1.57
C ALA A 391 2.31 -6.51 -2.69
N ALA A 392 2.33 -5.57 -3.63
CA ALA A 392 3.38 -5.53 -4.66
C ALA A 392 4.76 -5.09 -4.12
N SER A 393 4.80 -4.22 -3.11
CA SER A 393 6.06 -3.76 -2.51
C SER A 393 6.67 -4.76 -1.53
N SER A 394 5.86 -5.55 -0.82
CA SER A 394 6.37 -6.59 0.10
C SER A 394 6.94 -7.81 -0.64
N VAL A 395 6.41 -8.14 -1.82
CA VAL A 395 6.96 -9.22 -2.66
C VAL A 395 8.26 -8.78 -3.33
N ALA A 396 8.35 -7.53 -3.79
CA ALA A 396 9.58 -6.95 -4.34
C ALA A 396 10.74 -6.92 -3.33
N ALA A 397 10.47 -6.57 -2.07
CA ALA A 397 11.49 -6.56 -1.00
C ALA A 397 12.01 -7.97 -0.64
N SER A 398 11.21 -9.02 -0.83
CA SER A 398 11.66 -10.40 -0.59
C SER A 398 12.57 -10.93 -1.72
N SER A 399 12.42 -10.42 -2.95
CA SER A 399 13.21 -10.84 -4.10
C SER A 399 14.64 -10.29 -4.12
N THR A 400 14.86 -9.09 -3.56
CA THR A 400 16.19 -8.46 -3.45
C THR A 400 17.01 -9.02 -2.29
N ALA A 401 16.37 -9.47 -1.21
CA ALA A 401 17.05 -10.13 -0.09
C ALA A 401 17.63 -11.51 -0.47
N SER A 402 16.98 -12.24 -1.38
CA SER A 402 17.46 -13.57 -1.81
C SER A 402 18.65 -13.49 -2.78
N SER A 403 18.76 -12.43 -3.60
CA SER A 403 19.91 -12.24 -4.49
C SER A 403 21.18 -11.78 -3.77
N ALA A 404 21.07 -11.13 -2.61
CA ALA A 404 22.23 -10.70 -1.83
C ALA A 404 22.89 -11.85 -1.05
N ALA A 405 22.12 -12.86 -0.62
CA ALA A 405 22.63 -13.99 0.15
C ALA A 405 23.34 -15.07 -0.70
N ALA A 406 23.14 -15.08 -2.02
CA ALA A 406 23.73 -16.10 -2.91
C ALA A 406 25.14 -15.75 -3.43
N SER A 407 25.63 -14.52 -3.21
CA SER A 407 26.96 -14.09 -3.71
C SER A 407 28.10 -14.19 -2.69
N SER A 408 27.81 -14.41 -1.41
CA SER A 408 28.82 -14.39 -0.34
C SER A 408 29.36 -15.77 0.09
N THR A 409 28.92 -16.87 -0.53
CA THR A 409 29.35 -18.25 -0.17
C THR A 409 30.21 -18.98 -1.21
N ALA A 410 30.63 -18.32 -2.29
CA ALA A 410 31.39 -18.97 -3.38
C ALA A 410 32.90 -18.62 -3.44
N SER A 411 33.50 -18.03 -2.40
CA SER A 411 34.94 -17.69 -2.40
C SER A 411 35.67 -18.11 -1.11
N SER A 412 35.65 -19.41 -0.77
CA SER A 412 36.63 -19.98 0.16
C SER A 412 36.78 -21.51 0.02
N ALA A 413 37.08 -22.02 -1.17
CA ALA A 413 37.44 -23.44 -1.32
C ALA A 413 38.26 -23.71 -2.60
N ALA A 414 39.47 -23.16 -2.71
CA ALA A 414 40.49 -23.68 -3.63
C ALA A 414 41.89 -23.16 -3.27
N ALA A 415 42.51 -23.72 -2.24
CA ALA A 415 43.96 -23.65 -2.05
C ALA A 415 44.45 -24.93 -1.35
N LYS A 416 44.70 -25.98 -2.14
CA LYS A 416 45.64 -27.08 -1.84
C LYS A 416 45.80 -28.01 -3.06
N LYS A 417 46.57 -27.55 -4.04
CA LYS A 417 47.76 -28.23 -4.58
C LYS A 417 48.30 -27.45 -5.76
#